data_AF-A0A8B7BL13-F1
#
_entry.id   AF-A0A8B7BL13-F1
#
_cell.length_a   1.000
_cell.length_b   1.000
_cell.length_c   1.000
_cell.angle_alpha   90.00
_cell.angle_beta   90.00
_cell.angle_gamma   90.00
#
_symmetry.space_group_name_H-M   'P 1'
#
loop_
_entity.id
_entity.type
_entity.pdbx_description
1 polymer ?
#
loop_
_entity_poly.entity_id
_entity_poly.type
_entity_poly.pdbx_seq_one_letter_code
_entity_poly.pdbx_strand_id
1 'polypeptide(L)'
;MEKRGRNPPSFAAVLAAAVYLLYCSAGASDPLEDPKIRPVTDLAGHRRVGATERRFRDFMRRYGKEYESREEFGRRLGVFARYLAREAEHQALDPTAVHGITPFSDLTEEEFERAFMGMAAN
;
A
#
# COMPACT_ATOMS: atom_id res chain seq x y z
N MET A 1 -51.37 -28.29 -17.14
CA MET A 1 -50.90 -27.05 -16.49
C MET A 1 -50.10 -27.45 -15.25
N GLU A 2 -48.79 -27.57 -15.40
CA GLU A 2 -47.90 -28.03 -14.33
C GLU A 2 -47.59 -26.87 -13.38
N LYS A 3 -48.20 -26.87 -12.18
CA LYS A 3 -47.88 -25.88 -11.16
C LYS A 3 -46.58 -26.30 -10.48
N ARG A 4 -45.46 -25.78 -11.00
CA ARG A 4 -44.13 -25.90 -10.40
C ARG A 4 -44.14 -25.27 -9.00
N GLY A 5 -44.31 -26.11 -7.97
CA GLY A 5 -44.23 -25.72 -6.57
C GLY A 5 -42.82 -25.21 -6.27
N ARG A 6 -42.70 -23.94 -5.90
CA ARG A 6 -41.44 -23.36 -5.44
C ARG A 6 -41.25 -23.77 -3.99
N ASN A 7 -40.37 -24.73 -3.75
CA ASN A 7 -40.01 -25.14 -2.39
C ASN A 7 -39.40 -23.94 -1.65
N PRO A 8 -39.82 -23.65 -0.41
CA PRO A 8 -39.21 -22.58 0.36
C PRO A 8 -37.73 -22.90 0.61
N PRO A 9 -36.85 -21.90 0.62
CA PRO A 9 -35.44 -22.13 0.92
C PRO A 9 -35.33 -22.76 2.32
N SER A 10 -34.52 -23.81 2.44
CA SER A 10 -34.26 -24.44 3.74
C SER A 10 -33.63 -23.42 4.69
N PHE A 11 -33.80 -23.62 6.01
CA PHE A 11 -33.15 -22.79 7.03
C PHE A 11 -31.63 -22.68 6.79
N ALA A 12 -31.00 -23.76 6.31
CA ALA A 12 -29.58 -23.75 5.95
C ALA A 12 -29.26 -22.80 4.78
N ALA A 13 -30.13 -22.70 3.76
CA ALA A 13 -29.96 -21.77 2.65
C ALA A 13 -30.14 -20.31 3.10
N VAL A 14 -31.07 -20.06 4.02
CA VAL A 14 -31.27 -18.73 4.62
C VAL A 14 -30.07 -18.33 5.47
N LEU A 15 -29.52 -19.25 6.27
CA LEU A 15 -28.31 -19.02 7.07
C LEU A 15 -27.08 -18.81 6.20
N ALA A 16 -26.88 -19.59 5.14
CA ALA A 16 -25.77 -19.41 4.20
C ALA A 16 -25.83 -18.04 3.49
N ALA A 17 -27.03 -17.63 3.07
CA ALA A 17 -27.23 -16.30 2.49
C ALA A 17 -26.98 -15.18 3.52
N ALA A 18 -27.41 -15.35 4.77
CA ALA A 18 -27.15 -14.39 5.83
C ALA A 18 -25.66 -14.27 6.16
N VAL A 19 -24.92 -15.38 6.21
CA VAL A 19 -23.47 -15.41 6.43
C VAL A 19 -22.73 -14.77 5.25
N TYR A 20 -23.16 -15.05 4.01
CA TYR A 20 -22.59 -14.43 2.81
C TYR A 20 -22.81 -12.91 2.79
N LEU A 21 -24.01 -12.43 3.13
CA LEU A 21 -24.31 -11.01 3.25
C LEU A 21 -23.50 -10.34 4.39
N LEU A 22 -23.30 -11.02 5.52
CA LEU A 22 -22.43 -10.53 6.60
C LEU A 22 -20.99 -10.36 6.11
N TYR A 23 -20.49 -11.35 5.37
CA TYR A 23 -19.13 -11.34 4.82
C TYR A 23 -18.94 -10.29 3.71
N CYS A 24 -19.96 -10.03 2.90
CA CYS A 24 -19.93 -8.98 1.87
C CYS A 24 -19.87 -7.56 2.45
N SER A 25 -20.29 -7.35 3.70
CA SER A 25 -20.25 -6.03 4.34
C SER A 25 -18.88 -5.64 4.93
N ALA A 26 -17.92 -6.58 4.97
CA ALA A 26 -16.55 -6.34 5.44
C ALA A 26 -15.63 -5.67 4.39
N GLY A 27 -16.20 -5.18 3.28
CA GLY A 27 -15.51 -4.46 2.21
C GLY A 27 -15.97 -3.02 2.02
N ALA A 28 -16.61 -2.41 3.02
CA ALA A 28 -16.99 -0.99 2.98
C ALA A 28 -15.84 -0.12 3.48
N SER A 29 -15.18 0.53 2.53
CA SER A 29 -14.36 1.73 2.66
C SER A 29 -14.58 2.55 3.93
N ASP A 30 -13.47 2.74 4.64
CA ASP A 30 -13.24 3.68 5.73
C ASP A 30 -13.87 5.07 5.45
N PRO A 31 -14.92 5.52 6.17
CA PRO A 31 -15.39 6.89 6.11
C PRO A 31 -14.70 7.70 7.21
N LEU A 32 -13.38 7.85 7.14
CA LEU A 32 -12.69 8.95 7.78
C LEU A 32 -12.74 10.20 6.88
N GLU A 33 -13.96 10.68 6.60
CA GLU A 33 -14.16 12.08 6.24
C GLU A 33 -14.05 12.89 7.54
N ASP A 34 -12.82 13.07 8.01
CA ASP A 34 -12.48 14.07 9.03
C ASP A 34 -12.74 15.46 8.40
N PRO A 35 -13.53 16.34 9.04
CA PRO A 35 -13.90 17.65 8.49
C PRO A 35 -12.70 18.37 7.91
N LYS A 36 -12.90 18.84 6.68
CA LYS A 36 -11.97 19.58 5.83
C LYS A 36 -11.59 20.94 6.43
N ILE A 37 -10.84 20.92 7.54
CA ILE A 37 -10.10 22.07 8.02
C ILE A 37 -8.88 22.15 7.12
N ARG A 38 -8.84 23.15 6.24
CA ARG A 38 -7.65 23.44 5.42
C ARG A 38 -6.58 24.07 6.32
N PRO A 39 -5.52 23.34 6.69
CA PRO A 39 -4.43 23.94 7.44
C PRO A 39 -3.64 24.80 6.45
N VAL A 40 -3.45 26.08 6.76
CA VAL A 40 -2.70 27.04 5.91
C VAL A 40 -1.18 26.81 6.03
N THR A 41 -0.75 25.82 6.81
CA THR A 41 0.64 25.50 7.06
C THR A 41 0.89 24.00 6.90
N ASP A 42 2.15 23.66 6.69
CA ASP A 42 2.86 22.39 6.42
C ASP A 42 2.41 21.11 7.18
N LEU A 43 1.27 21.09 7.87
CA LEU A 43 0.74 19.94 8.60
C LEU A 43 0.49 18.72 7.68
N ALA A 44 0.03 18.93 6.45
CA ALA A 44 -0.15 17.86 5.48
C ALA A 44 1.19 17.29 4.98
N GLY A 45 2.20 18.14 4.80
CA GLY A 45 3.56 17.74 4.45
C GLY A 45 4.19 16.95 5.59
N HIS A 46 4.16 17.49 6.81
CA HIS A 46 4.67 16.84 8.02
C HIS A 46 3.96 15.51 8.33
N ARG A 47 2.64 15.43 8.17
CA ARG A 47 1.89 14.17 8.35
C ARG A 47 2.31 13.11 7.32
N ARG A 48 2.52 13.52 6.06
CA ARG A 48 3.00 12.62 4.99
C ARG A 48 4.43 12.16 5.24
N VAL A 49 5.34 13.07 5.59
CA VAL A 49 6.73 12.74 5.96
C VAL A 49 6.75 11.75 7.13
N GLY A 50 5.97 12.01 8.18
CA GLY A 50 5.88 11.09 9.32
C GLY A 50 5.25 9.74 8.96
N ALA A 51 4.30 9.68 8.03
CA ALA A 51 3.75 8.42 7.53
C ALA A 51 4.78 7.64 6.70
N THR A 52 5.54 8.32 5.85
CA THR A 52 6.62 7.74 5.05
C THR A 52 7.72 7.18 5.95
N GLU A 53 8.13 7.92 6.99
CA GLU A 53 9.16 7.46 7.93
C GLU A 53 8.73 6.19 8.68
N ARG A 54 7.46 6.10 9.12
CA ARG A 54 6.94 4.87 9.74
C ARG A 54 7.03 3.67 8.79
N ARG A 55 6.57 3.82 7.55
CA ARG A 55 6.67 2.77 6.52
C ARG A 55 8.12 2.40 6.21
N PHE A 56 9.02 3.38 6.23
CA PHE A 56 10.45 3.16 6.03
C PHE A 56 11.07 2.35 7.18
N ARG A 57 10.71 2.64 8.44
CA ARG A 57 11.12 1.83 9.59
C ARG A 57 10.59 0.40 9.51
N ASP A 58 9.35 0.22 9.04
CA ASP A 58 8.81 -1.12 8.79
C ASP A 58 9.57 -1.86 7.68
N PHE A 59 9.90 -1.18 6.59
CA PHE A 59 10.77 -1.68 5.52
C PHE A 59 12.13 -2.12 6.08
N MET A 60 12.78 -1.28 6.89
CA MET A 60 14.07 -1.60 7.50
C MET A 60 14.01 -2.88 8.34
N ARG A 61 13.00 -3.02 9.21
CA ARG A 61 12.82 -4.25 9.99
C ARG A 61 12.55 -5.46 9.10
N ARG A 62 11.70 -5.29 8.08
CA ARG A 62 11.28 -6.39 7.19
C ARG A 62 12.44 -6.96 6.39
N TYR A 63 13.38 -6.10 5.95
CA TYR A 63 14.50 -6.49 5.09
C TYR A 63 15.87 -6.44 5.78
N GLY A 64 15.91 -6.26 7.11
CA GLY A 64 17.15 -6.21 7.88
C GLY A 64 18.08 -5.07 7.44
N LYS A 65 17.53 -3.91 7.09
CA LYS A 65 18.32 -2.74 6.68
C LYS A 65 18.74 -1.92 7.89
N GLU A 66 20.00 -1.54 7.92
CA GLU A 66 20.57 -0.63 8.91
C GLU A 66 21.39 0.44 8.18
N TYR A 67 21.35 1.66 8.68
CA TYR A 67 22.08 2.80 8.12
C TYR A 67 22.87 3.47 9.23
N GLU A 68 24.17 3.61 9.02
CA GLU A 68 25.11 4.02 10.07
C GLU A 68 25.01 5.51 10.44
N SER A 69 24.62 6.36 9.48
CA SER A 69 24.57 7.80 9.68
C SER A 69 23.16 8.37 9.45
N ARG A 70 22.88 9.48 10.14
CA ARG A 70 21.63 10.23 9.94
C ARG A 70 21.51 10.76 8.51
N GLU A 71 22.62 11.09 7.89
CA GLU A 71 22.69 11.55 6.50
C GLU A 71 22.28 10.44 5.54
N GLU A 72 22.84 9.24 5.71
CA GLU A 72 22.49 8.08 4.89
C GLU A 72 21.03 7.67 5.11
N PHE A 73 20.55 7.66 6.36
CA PHE A 73 19.14 7.43 6.67
C PHE A 73 18.24 8.43 5.94
N GLY A 74 18.56 9.73 5.99
CA GLY A 74 17.79 10.77 5.31
C GLY A 74 17.78 10.60 3.80
N ARG A 75 18.93 10.27 3.21
CA ARG A 75 19.07 10.00 1.78
C ARG A 75 18.22 8.80 1.35
N ARG A 76 18.31 7.68 2.07
CA ARG A 76 17.56 6.44 1.81
C ARG A 76 16.06 6.63 2.01
N LEU A 77 15.66 7.37 3.03
CA LEU A 77 14.26 7.76 3.25
C LEU A 77 13.73 8.59 2.06
N GLY A 78 14.54 9.50 1.51
CA GLY A 78 14.18 10.29 0.34
C GLY A 78 13.98 9.44 -0.92
N VAL A 79 14.87 8.47 -1.16
CA VAL A 79 14.74 7.52 -2.27
C VAL A 79 13.47 6.66 -2.09
N PHE A 80 13.26 6.15 -0.88
CA PHE A 80 12.08 5.35 -0.55
C PHE A 80 10.78 6.14 -0.72
N ALA A 81 10.75 7.42 -0.34
CA ALA A 81 9.60 8.30 -0.57
C ALA A 81 9.26 8.44 -2.06
N ARG A 82 10.28 8.61 -2.91
CA ARG A 82 10.12 8.66 -4.37
C ARG A 82 9.64 7.33 -4.94
N TYR A 83 10.15 6.21 -4.43
CA TYR A 83 9.68 4.88 -4.79
C TYR A 83 8.18 4.73 -4.51
N LEU A 84 7.72 5.10 -3.31
CA LEU A 84 6.29 5.03 -2.95
C LEU A 84 5.39 5.88 -3.85
N ALA A 85 5.86 7.05 -4.28
CA ALA A 85 5.11 7.90 -5.21
C ALA A 85 4.99 7.24 -6.59
N ARG A 86 6.10 6.72 -7.13
CA ARG A 86 6.13 6.02 -8.42
C ARG A 86 5.27 4.77 -8.42
N GLU A 87 5.34 3.95 -7.38
CA GLU A 87 4.50 2.75 -7.29
C GLU A 87 3.01 3.10 -7.26
N ALA A 88 2.62 4.20 -6.59
CA ALA A 88 1.23 4.64 -6.58
C ALA A 88 0.76 5.09 -7.98
N GLU A 89 1.62 5.75 -8.74
CA GLU A 89 1.36 6.12 -10.13
C GLU A 89 1.26 4.89 -11.03
N HIS A 90 2.22 3.96 -10.93
CA HIS A 90 2.21 2.71 -11.71
C HIS A 90 0.98 1.86 -11.43
N GLN A 91 0.60 1.71 -10.15
CA GLN A 91 -0.62 1.00 -9.76
C GLN A 91 -1.89 1.65 -10.30
N ALA A 92 -1.91 2.99 -10.42
CA ALA A 92 -3.04 3.69 -11.01
C ALA A 92 -3.14 3.47 -12.53
N LEU A 93 -2.00 3.34 -13.21
CA LEU A 93 -1.91 3.09 -14.65
C LEU A 93 -2.23 1.63 -15.01
N ASP A 94 -1.74 0.68 -14.21
CA ASP A 94 -2.07 -0.74 -14.31
C ASP A 94 -2.55 -1.28 -12.96
N PRO A 95 -3.87 -1.24 -12.70
CA PRO A 95 -4.44 -1.76 -11.46
C PRO A 95 -4.26 -3.27 -11.28
N THR A 96 -3.91 -4.00 -12.35
CA THR A 96 -3.68 -5.45 -12.29
C THR A 96 -2.25 -5.80 -11.91
N ALA A 97 -1.31 -4.86 -12.06
CA ALA A 97 0.04 -5.01 -11.56
C ALA A 97 0.03 -5.01 -10.03
N VAL A 98 0.75 -5.96 -9.42
CA VAL A 98 0.92 -6.01 -7.96
C VAL A 98 2.21 -5.27 -7.62
N HIS A 99 2.08 -3.98 -7.35
CA HIS A 99 3.18 -3.12 -6.90
C HIS A 99 3.34 -3.22 -5.39
N GLY A 100 4.57 -3.44 -4.92
CA GLY A 100 4.83 -3.70 -3.51
C GLY A 100 6.27 -3.45 -3.14
N ILE A 101 6.48 -2.96 -1.91
CA ILE A 101 7.80 -2.67 -1.35
C ILE A 101 8.69 -3.92 -1.49
N THR A 102 9.88 -3.73 -2.06
CA THR A 102 10.89 -4.77 -2.29
C THR A 102 12.16 -4.45 -1.49
N PRO A 103 13.15 -5.37 -1.38
CA PRO A 103 14.43 -5.08 -0.74
C PRO A 103 15.23 -3.94 -1.38
N PHE A 104 14.85 -3.48 -2.58
CA PHE A 104 15.55 -2.46 -3.37
C PHE A 104 14.83 -1.11 -3.38
N SER A 105 13.72 -0.98 -2.64
CA SER A 105 12.91 0.24 -2.59
C SER A 105 13.66 1.47 -2.04
N ASP A 106 14.84 1.29 -1.46
CA ASP A 106 15.73 2.35 -0.97
C ASP A 106 16.88 2.70 -1.92
N LEU A 107 16.94 2.09 -3.10
CA LEU A 107 17.99 2.30 -4.11
C LEU A 107 17.47 3.15 -5.27
N THR A 108 18.35 4.01 -5.81
CA THR A 108 18.11 4.58 -7.14
C THR A 108 18.40 3.55 -8.22
N GLU A 109 17.96 3.83 -9.44
CA GLU A 109 18.23 2.98 -10.60
C GLU A 109 19.73 2.80 -10.81
N GLU A 110 20.49 3.88 -10.75
CA GLU A 110 21.94 3.86 -10.92
C GLU A 110 22.64 3.09 -9.78
N GLU A 111 22.11 3.16 -8.56
CA GLU A 111 22.62 2.36 -7.44
C GLU A 111 22.32 0.87 -7.61
N PHE A 112 21.12 0.55 -8.07
CA PHE A 112 20.71 -0.81 -8.34
C PHE A 112 21.54 -1.43 -9.48
N GLU A 113 21.73 -0.70 -10.57
CA GLU A 113 22.54 -1.13 -11.72
C GLU A 113 23.99 -1.40 -11.32
N ARG A 114 24.62 -0.48 -10.59
CA ARG A 114 25.99 -0.67 -10.12
C ARG A 114 26.14 -1.87 -9.18
N ALA A 115 25.15 -2.10 -8.32
CA ALA A 115 25.21 -3.16 -7.32
C ALA A 115 24.85 -4.54 -7.87
N PHE A 116 23.91 -4.63 -8.81
CA PHE A 116 23.30 -5.89 -9.22
C PHE A 116 23.40 -6.21 -10.72
N MET A 117 23.66 -5.21 -11.58
CA MET A 117 23.71 -5.40 -13.03
C MET A 117 25.13 -5.33 -13.61
N GLY A 118 26.14 -5.02 -12.80
CA GLY A 118 27.54 -4.96 -13.25
C GLY A 118 27.83 -3.85 -14.26
N MET A 119 26.88 -2.93 -14.48
CA MET A 119 27.06 -1.76 -15.32
C MET A 119 27.72 -0.66 -14.48
N ALA A 120 29.05 -0.59 -14.52
CA ALA A 120 29.75 0.57 -14.03
C ALA A 120 29.46 1.74 -14.98
N ALA A 121 28.74 2.76 -14.51
CA ALA A 121 28.63 4.03 -15.21
C ALA A 121 30.05 4.58 -15.40
N ASN A 122 30.49 4.63 -16.65
CA ASN A 122 31.78 5.17 -17.09
C ASN A 122 31.60 6.63 -17.52
#